data_AF-A0A662YJY5-F1
#
_entry.id   AF-A0A662YJY5-F1
#
_cell.length_a   1.000
_cell.length_b   1.000
_cell.length_c   1.000
_cell.angle_alpha   90.00
_cell.angle_beta   90.00
_cell.angle_gamma   90.00
#
_symmetry.space_group_name_H-M   'P 1'
#
loop_
_entity.id
_entity.type
_entity.pdbx_description
1 polymer ?
#
loop_
_entity_poly.entity_id
_entity_poly.type
_entity_poly.pdbx_seq_one_letter_code
_entity_poly.pdbx_strand_id
1 'polypeptide(L)'
;MSPTSPSAALASPWTKDGTYIIESTRKAHACCKSCDATIDVGRLRVGVVYQHRSGFVCINWHHVECYPALTEIPLQCLEGFGDLDVSHQKVLQSYHLAEQEPHYLVKARTTKLSSARLKRLETTGVHTAHLVTMDVQMDDRGSGSHEEKFRVYNDALVHAATCQESKCEAHNGRCHKVKASIDHFVRCYGPRRKVSPIERCVCEMCSKIWGLLCFHAKTCQTPPGHQCGVSQCDYLRDKIARKRENDRRELQEAKAKIQVKFEEWPVERRIAQVEADRQQVLQLIADIRAGKARQRQLLHAQQQQPMMSMS
;
A
#
# COMPACT_ATOMS: atom_id res chain seq x y z
N MET A 1 -52.78 -12.71 -9.67
CA MET A 1 -51.99 -13.00 -8.47
C MET A 1 -50.58 -13.32 -8.93
N SER A 2 -49.69 -12.33 -8.88
CA SER A 2 -48.29 -12.49 -9.30
C SER A 2 -47.46 -12.82 -8.06
N PRO A 3 -46.63 -13.88 -8.06
CA PRO A 3 -45.75 -14.14 -6.93
C PRO A 3 -44.60 -13.15 -6.94
N THR A 4 -44.43 -12.50 -5.80
CA THR A 4 -43.40 -11.55 -5.44
C THR A 4 -42.00 -12.14 -5.57
N SER A 5 -41.12 -11.43 -6.29
CA SER A 5 -39.68 -11.68 -6.27
C SER A 5 -39.10 -11.21 -4.93
N PRO A 6 -38.27 -12.01 -4.24
CA PRO A 6 -37.60 -11.54 -3.03
C PRO A 6 -36.45 -10.58 -3.39
N SER A 7 -36.55 -9.38 -2.82
CA SER A 7 -35.50 -8.37 -2.79
C SER A 7 -34.26 -8.92 -2.08
N ALA A 8 -33.25 -9.36 -2.85
CA ALA A 8 -31.91 -9.62 -2.35
C ALA A 8 -31.21 -8.27 -2.14
N ALA A 9 -31.49 -7.65 -0.99
CA ALA A 9 -30.82 -6.46 -0.51
C ALA A 9 -29.30 -6.67 -0.46
N LEU A 10 -28.57 -5.75 -1.10
CA LEU A 10 -27.17 -5.38 -0.94
C LEU A 10 -26.45 -5.96 0.30
N ALA A 11 -26.03 -7.22 0.23
CA ALA A 11 -25.02 -7.73 1.16
C ALA A 11 -23.69 -7.05 0.82
N SER A 12 -23.04 -6.47 1.83
CA SER A 12 -21.67 -5.97 1.68
C SER A 12 -20.84 -7.07 1.02
N PRO A 13 -20.10 -6.77 -0.06
CA PRO A 13 -19.39 -7.80 -0.79
C PRO A 13 -18.16 -8.33 -0.05
N TRP A 14 -17.92 -7.83 1.18
CA TRP A 14 -16.88 -8.22 2.11
C TRP A 14 -17.48 -9.03 3.27
N THR A 15 -16.95 -10.24 3.47
CA THR A 15 -17.30 -11.14 4.57
C THR A 15 -16.11 -11.21 5.52
N LYS A 16 -16.37 -11.12 6.83
CA LYS A 16 -15.33 -11.33 7.85
C LYS A 16 -14.92 -12.80 7.84
N ASP A 17 -13.64 -13.08 7.66
CA ASP A 17 -13.10 -14.43 7.45
C ASP A 17 -12.90 -15.21 8.76
N GLY A 18 -12.99 -14.53 9.89
CA GLY A 18 -12.71 -15.13 11.21
C GLY A 18 -11.21 -15.28 11.51
N THR A 19 -10.33 -14.99 10.54
CA THR A 19 -8.88 -14.93 10.73
C THR A 19 -8.47 -13.62 11.41
N TYR A 20 -7.66 -13.74 12.46
CA TYR A 20 -7.12 -12.62 13.22
C TYR A 20 -5.61 -12.71 13.26
N ILE A 21 -4.96 -11.61 12.87
CA ILE A 21 -3.50 -11.51 12.80
C ILE A 21 -3.04 -10.60 13.93
N ILE A 22 -2.01 -10.99 14.66
CA ILE A 22 -1.40 -10.17 15.71
C ILE A 22 0.07 -9.94 15.41
N GLU A 23 0.50 -8.68 15.44
CA GLU A 23 1.89 -8.34 15.22
C GLU A 23 2.30 -7.06 15.94
N SER A 24 3.60 -6.92 16.20
CA SER A 24 4.20 -5.64 16.56
C SER A 24 4.36 -4.78 15.30
N THR A 25 3.93 -3.53 15.38
CA THR A 25 3.92 -2.64 14.22
C THR A 25 5.34 -2.31 13.81
N ARG A 26 5.82 -2.93 12.73
CA ARG A 26 7.19 -2.68 12.25
C ARG A 26 7.35 -1.30 11.60
N LYS A 27 6.24 -0.68 11.17
CA LYS A 27 6.18 0.65 10.53
C LYS A 27 4.83 1.33 10.79
N ALA A 28 4.82 2.63 11.14
CA ALA A 28 3.62 3.40 11.50
C ALA A 28 2.83 3.90 10.28
N HIS A 29 2.35 2.97 9.44
CA HIS A 29 1.57 3.30 8.24
C HIS A 29 0.07 3.01 8.39
N ALA A 30 -0.32 2.06 9.25
CA ALA A 30 -1.71 1.68 9.44
C ALA A 30 -2.40 2.60 10.46
N CYS A 31 -3.63 3.03 10.15
CA CYS A 31 -4.49 3.71 11.10
C CYS A 31 -5.47 2.70 11.68
N CYS A 32 -5.73 2.80 12.98
CA CYS A 32 -6.70 1.98 13.64
C CYS A 32 -8.11 2.30 13.11
N LYS A 33 -8.83 1.29 12.64
CA LYS A 33 -10.19 1.46 12.09
C LYS A 33 -11.26 1.83 13.13
N SER A 34 -10.96 1.72 14.43
CA SER A 34 -11.91 2.09 15.49
C SER A 34 -11.74 3.54 15.96
N CYS A 35 -10.52 4.08 15.96
CA CYS A 35 -10.22 5.41 16.51
C CYS A 35 -9.55 6.37 15.52
N ASP A 36 -9.31 5.90 14.29
CA ASP A 36 -8.63 6.61 13.19
C ASP A 36 -7.22 7.14 13.49
N ALA A 37 -6.68 6.87 14.69
CA ALA A 37 -5.33 7.22 15.07
C ALA A 37 -4.31 6.29 14.39
N THR A 38 -3.13 6.83 14.10
CA THR A 38 -2.01 6.04 13.54
C THR A 38 -1.47 5.08 14.60
N ILE A 39 -1.21 3.84 14.21
CA ILE A 39 -0.61 2.84 15.09
C ILE A 39 0.91 3.03 15.05
N ASP A 40 1.52 3.37 16.18
CA ASP A 40 2.95 3.67 16.28
C ASP A 40 3.86 2.46 16.04
N VAL A 41 5.10 2.72 15.62
CA VAL A 41 6.12 1.67 15.46
C VAL A 41 6.42 1.02 16.81
N GLY A 42 6.56 -0.30 16.82
CA GLY A 42 6.75 -1.11 18.03
C GLY A 42 5.44 -1.42 18.77
N ARG A 43 4.32 -0.76 18.43
CA ARG A 43 3.04 -0.98 19.11
C ARG A 43 2.35 -2.24 18.58
N LEU A 44 1.79 -3.04 19.47
CA LEU A 44 0.96 -4.19 19.10
C LEU A 44 -0.32 -3.75 18.37
N ARG A 45 -0.69 -4.49 17.33
CA ARG A 45 -1.93 -4.30 16.58
C ARG A 45 -2.57 -5.63 16.22
N VAL A 46 -3.89 -5.61 16.12
CA VAL A 46 -4.70 -6.73 15.63
C VAL A 46 -5.23 -6.42 14.23
N GLY A 47 -5.06 -7.34 13.31
CA GLY A 47 -5.60 -7.33 11.96
C GLY A 47 -6.81 -8.26 11.86
N VAL A 48 -7.96 -7.73 11.45
CA VAL A 48 -9.16 -8.52 11.16
C VAL A 48 -9.25 -8.73 9.66
N VAL A 49 -9.24 -9.99 9.23
CA VAL A 49 -9.26 -10.35 7.81
C VAL A 49 -10.68 -10.36 7.27
N TYR A 50 -10.87 -9.70 6.13
CA TYR A 50 -12.10 -9.70 5.35
C TYR A 50 -11.82 -10.25 3.96
N GLN A 51 -12.64 -11.20 3.54
CA GLN A 51 -12.62 -11.73 2.18
C GLN A 51 -13.74 -11.10 1.35
N HIS A 52 -13.39 -10.61 0.18
CA HIS A 52 -14.35 -10.16 -0.82
C HIS A 52 -14.85 -11.35 -1.62
N ARG A 53 -16.11 -11.31 -2.07
CA ARG A 53 -16.71 -12.33 -2.94
C ARG A 53 -15.97 -12.61 -4.26
N SER A 54 -15.07 -11.71 -4.67
CA SER A 54 -14.22 -11.89 -5.86
C SER A 54 -12.80 -12.39 -5.53
N GLY A 55 -12.56 -12.86 -4.30
CA GLY A 55 -11.28 -13.41 -3.86
C GLY A 55 -10.25 -12.41 -3.34
N PHE A 56 -10.59 -11.11 -3.20
CA PHE A 56 -9.70 -10.14 -2.56
C PHE A 56 -9.69 -10.28 -1.05
N VAL A 57 -8.53 -10.04 -0.42
CA VAL A 57 -8.39 -10.03 1.03
C VAL A 57 -8.02 -8.62 1.50
N CYS A 58 -8.75 -8.11 2.49
CA CYS A 58 -8.46 -6.86 3.15
C CYS A 58 -8.22 -7.11 4.65
N ILE A 59 -7.26 -6.42 5.23
CA ILE A 59 -6.97 -6.52 6.67
C ILE A 59 -7.29 -5.17 7.31
N ASN A 60 -8.27 -5.17 8.20
CA ASN A 60 -8.58 -4.01 9.03
C ASN A 60 -7.71 -4.05 10.28
N TRP A 61 -6.79 -3.08 10.37
CA TRP A 61 -5.91 -2.94 11.52
C TRP A 61 -6.58 -2.14 12.63
N HIS A 62 -6.42 -2.62 13.87
CA HIS A 62 -6.89 -1.98 15.08
C HIS A 62 -5.78 -1.98 16.13
N HIS A 63 -5.78 -1.00 17.04
CA HIS A 63 -5.05 -1.16 18.29
C HIS A 63 -5.65 -2.33 19.06
N VAL A 64 -4.81 -3.03 19.82
CA VAL A 64 -5.25 -4.10 20.76
C VAL A 64 -6.37 -3.59 21.68
N GLU A 65 -6.21 -2.38 22.21
CA GLU A 65 -7.19 -1.71 23.09
C GLU A 65 -8.49 -1.31 22.36
N CYS A 66 -8.40 -1.05 21.06
CA CYS A 66 -9.52 -0.54 20.27
C CYS A 66 -10.35 -1.67 19.64
N TYR A 67 -10.02 -2.93 19.92
CA TYR A 67 -10.76 -4.10 19.45
C TYR A 67 -11.17 -4.97 20.65
N PRO A 68 -12.30 -4.66 21.31
CA PRO A 68 -12.72 -5.35 22.53
C PRO A 68 -12.91 -6.86 22.35
N ALA A 69 -13.35 -7.28 21.17
CA ALA A 69 -13.54 -8.70 20.83
C ALA A 69 -12.22 -9.51 20.80
N LEU A 70 -11.05 -8.86 20.96
CA LEU A 70 -9.77 -9.56 21.04
C LEU A 70 -9.68 -10.47 22.27
N THR A 71 -10.23 -10.07 23.42
CA THR A 71 -10.17 -10.85 24.66
C THR A 71 -10.97 -12.15 24.58
N GLU A 72 -11.94 -12.22 23.67
CA GLU A 72 -12.79 -13.40 23.45
C GLU A 72 -12.14 -14.42 22.50
N ILE A 73 -11.09 -14.04 21.77
CA ILE A 73 -10.42 -14.88 20.78
C ILE A 73 -9.27 -15.64 21.44
N PRO A 74 -9.24 -16.99 21.45
CA PRO A 74 -8.12 -17.73 22.04
C PRO A 74 -6.78 -17.32 21.44
N LEU A 75 -5.74 -17.17 22.26
CA LEU A 75 -4.40 -16.75 21.80
C LEU A 75 -3.82 -17.68 20.72
N GLN A 76 -4.12 -18.98 20.76
CA GLN A 76 -3.69 -19.94 19.73
C GLN A 76 -4.37 -19.72 18.36
N CYS A 77 -5.46 -18.95 18.30
CA CYS A 77 -6.17 -18.60 17.08
C CYS A 77 -5.69 -17.26 16.48
N LEU A 78 -4.75 -16.58 17.14
CA LEU A 78 -4.11 -15.37 16.61
C LEU A 78 -2.89 -15.75 15.78
N GLU A 79 -2.98 -15.57 14.47
CA GLU A 79 -1.84 -15.77 13.57
C GLU A 79 -0.74 -14.73 13.88
N GLY A 80 0.50 -15.20 14.03
CA GLY A 80 1.64 -14.35 14.37
C GLY A 80 1.94 -14.21 15.86
N PHE A 81 1.12 -14.80 16.76
CA PHE A 81 1.40 -14.77 18.21
C PHE A 81 2.76 -15.40 18.57
N GLY A 82 3.10 -16.53 17.94
CA GLY A 82 4.38 -17.23 18.16
C GLY A 82 5.61 -16.46 17.65
N ASP A 83 5.42 -15.53 16.70
CA ASP A 83 6.49 -14.73 16.08
C ASP A 83 6.75 -13.40 16.82
N LEU A 84 5.96 -13.11 17.86
CA LEU A 84 6.15 -11.94 18.71
C LEU A 84 7.31 -12.13 19.69
N ASP A 85 7.97 -11.03 20.06
CA ASP A 85 8.92 -11.04 21.17
C ASP A 85 8.26 -11.50 22.48
N VAL A 86 9.02 -12.15 23.35
CA VAL A 86 8.54 -12.67 24.65
C VAL A 86 7.88 -11.58 25.50
N SER A 87 8.33 -10.33 25.40
CA SER A 87 7.71 -9.17 26.05
C SER A 87 6.31 -8.87 25.50
N HIS A 88 6.14 -8.89 24.18
CA HIS A 88 4.86 -8.68 23.52
C HIS A 88 3.89 -9.84 23.75
N GLN A 89 4.38 -11.07 23.78
CA GLN A 89 3.57 -12.24 24.14
C GLN A 89 3.01 -12.11 25.56
N LYS A 90 3.83 -11.70 26.53
CA LYS A 90 3.40 -11.44 27.91
C LYS A 90 2.37 -10.32 28.01
N VAL A 91 2.53 -9.23 27.24
CA VAL A 91 1.56 -8.13 27.21
C VAL A 91 0.19 -8.60 26.71
N LEU A 92 0.15 -9.40 25.64
CA LEU A 92 -1.10 -9.96 25.13
C LEU A 92 -1.72 -10.98 26.09
N GLN A 93 -0.91 -11.85 26.68
CA GLN A 93 -1.36 -12.79 27.72
C GLN A 93 -1.96 -12.04 28.92
N SER A 94 -1.32 -10.96 29.38
CA SER A 94 -1.88 -10.12 30.45
C SER A 94 -3.17 -9.41 30.03
N TYR A 95 -3.29 -9.00 28.76
CA TYR A 95 -4.51 -8.40 28.23
C TYR A 95 -5.66 -9.42 28.14
N HIS A 96 -5.36 -10.69 27.86
CA HIS A 96 -6.31 -11.81 27.80
C HIS A 96 -6.75 -12.36 29.16
N LEU A 97 -5.84 -12.38 30.15
CA LEU A 97 -6.10 -12.92 31.50
C LEU A 97 -6.85 -11.94 32.43
N ALA A 98 -7.09 -10.70 31.96
CA ALA A 98 -7.75 -9.57 32.64
C ALA A 98 -6.91 -8.82 33.72
N GLU A 99 -7.26 -7.53 33.88
CA GLU A 99 -7.00 -6.61 35.03
C GLU A 99 -5.93 -5.49 35.00
N GLN A 100 -5.18 -5.19 33.92
CA GLN A 100 -4.41 -3.92 33.87
C GLN A 100 -4.32 -3.30 32.46
N GLU A 101 -4.49 -1.97 32.38
CA GLU A 101 -4.11 -1.20 31.19
C GLU A 101 -2.63 -1.46 30.88
N PRO A 102 -2.26 -1.71 29.60
CA PRO A 102 -0.87 -1.94 29.24
C PRO A 102 0.00 -0.77 29.72
N HIS A 103 0.98 -1.05 30.58
CA HIS A 103 1.88 -0.06 31.22
C HIS A 103 2.81 0.69 30.24
N TYR A 104 2.53 0.62 28.94
CA TYR A 104 3.15 1.40 27.87
C TYR A 104 2.35 2.71 27.57
N LEU A 105 1.21 2.97 28.23
CA LEU A 105 0.20 3.93 27.77
C LEU A 105 -0.02 5.21 28.59
N VAL A 106 0.93 5.70 29.39
CA VAL A 106 0.68 6.93 30.16
C VAL A 106 0.84 8.23 29.34
N LYS A 107 1.35 8.21 28.09
CA LYS A 107 1.61 9.46 27.33
C LYS A 107 0.52 9.95 26.36
N ALA A 108 -0.64 9.29 26.26
CA ALA A 108 -1.65 9.66 25.25
C ALA A 108 -2.95 10.27 25.82
N ARG A 109 -3.04 10.53 27.13
CA ARG A 109 -4.23 11.12 27.77
C ARG A 109 -3.92 12.36 28.62
N THR A 110 -3.31 13.37 28.01
CA THR A 110 -3.36 14.80 28.42
C THR A 110 -2.75 15.54 27.23
N THR A 111 -3.31 16.54 26.56
CA THR A 111 -4.31 17.56 26.89
C THR A 111 -4.85 18.12 25.56
N LYS A 112 -6.18 18.20 25.41
CA LYS A 112 -6.77 19.37 24.77
C LYS A 112 -6.73 20.47 25.82
N LEU A 113 -5.82 21.44 25.74
CA LEU A 113 -6.00 22.81 26.25
C LEU A 113 -4.77 23.69 25.97
N SER A 114 -5.07 24.87 25.44
CA SER A 114 -4.30 26.12 25.36
C SER A 114 -3.02 26.21 24.52
N SER A 115 -3.05 27.29 23.75
CA SER A 115 -2.03 27.98 22.98
C SER A 115 -0.63 28.10 23.58
N ALA A 116 0.31 28.20 22.64
CA ALA A 116 1.60 28.87 22.72
C ALA A 116 2.74 28.17 23.48
N ARG A 117 3.87 28.06 22.76
CA ARG A 117 5.25 27.92 23.25
C ARG A 117 5.73 26.50 23.54
N LEU A 118 6.13 25.80 22.48
CA LEU A 118 7.40 25.05 22.48
C LEU A 118 7.97 25.02 21.05
N LYS A 119 8.60 26.13 20.65
CA LYS A 119 9.64 26.11 19.62
C LYS A 119 10.93 25.65 20.31
N ARG A 120 11.72 24.87 19.58
CA ARG A 120 13.14 24.56 19.80
C ARG A 120 13.40 23.35 20.70
N LEU A 121 13.43 22.17 20.08
CA LEU A 121 14.54 21.22 20.19
C LEU A 121 14.63 20.49 18.85
N GLU A 122 15.72 20.80 18.15
CA GLU A 122 16.10 20.38 16.81
C GLU A 122 16.74 18.99 16.83
N THR A 123 16.74 18.38 15.64
CA THR A 123 17.81 17.54 15.09
C THR A 123 18.15 16.23 15.81
N THR A 124 17.68 15.12 15.25
CA THR A 124 18.46 14.01 14.66
C THR A 124 17.53 12.82 14.47
N GLY A 125 17.36 12.30 13.25
CA GLY A 125 16.54 11.09 13.06
C GLY A 125 15.96 10.93 11.66
N VAL A 126 16.81 10.55 10.73
CA VAL A 126 16.58 9.89 9.44
C VAL A 126 15.11 9.46 9.18
N HIS A 127 14.39 10.26 8.38
CA HIS A 127 13.08 9.89 7.83
C HIS A 127 13.28 9.05 6.57
N THR A 128 13.14 7.72 6.69
CA THR A 128 13.07 6.81 5.54
C THR A 128 11.67 6.84 4.94
N ALA A 129 11.51 7.65 3.89
CA ALA A 129 10.27 7.80 3.15
C ALA A 129 10.10 6.64 2.15
N HIS A 130 9.55 5.52 2.61
CA HIS A 130 9.19 4.39 1.76
C HIS A 130 7.87 4.72 1.00
N LEU A 131 7.96 5.32 -0.20
CA LEU A 131 6.85 5.25 -1.17
C LEU A 131 6.63 3.79 -1.53
N VAL A 132 5.55 3.20 -1.02
CA VAL A 132 4.98 1.98 -1.57
C VAL A 132 4.66 2.26 -3.03
N THR A 133 5.15 1.40 -3.93
CA THR A 133 4.66 1.34 -5.31
C THR A 133 3.18 0.97 -5.24
N MET A 134 2.29 1.96 -5.36
CA MET A 134 0.87 1.69 -5.51
C MET A 134 0.62 1.22 -6.94
N ASP A 135 0.45 -0.08 -7.12
CA ASP A 135 -0.34 -0.63 -8.22
C ASP A 135 -1.81 -0.22 -7.96
N VAL A 136 -2.19 0.92 -8.54
CA VAL A 136 -3.56 1.42 -8.50
C VAL A 136 -4.38 0.56 -9.47
N GLN A 137 -5.00 -0.51 -8.97
CA GLN A 137 -5.87 -1.38 -9.76
C GLN A 137 -7.25 -0.72 -9.92
N MET A 138 -7.60 -0.37 -11.16
CA MET A 138 -8.91 0.17 -11.55
C MET A 138 -9.63 -0.85 -12.43
N ASP A 139 -10.94 -0.97 -12.23
CA ASP A 139 -11.82 -2.03 -12.75
C ASP A 139 -11.56 -2.47 -14.20
N ASP A 140 -11.41 -3.78 -14.36
CA ASP A 140 -11.19 -4.48 -15.62
C ASP A 140 -12.50 -4.56 -16.42
N ARG A 141 -12.77 -3.52 -17.21
CA ARG A 141 -13.64 -3.62 -18.38
C ARG A 141 -12.92 -3.01 -19.57
N GLY A 142 -12.08 -3.81 -20.23
CA GLY A 142 -11.53 -3.50 -21.55
C GLY A 142 -10.03 -3.76 -21.65
N SER A 143 -9.69 -4.73 -22.50
CA SER A 143 -8.37 -5.28 -22.80
C SER A 143 -7.40 -4.27 -23.44
N GLY A 144 -6.77 -3.46 -22.60
CA GLY A 144 -5.52 -2.80 -22.88
C GLY A 144 -4.65 -2.90 -21.64
N SER A 145 -3.35 -3.19 -21.78
CA SER A 145 -2.41 -3.13 -20.66
C SER A 145 -2.63 -1.81 -19.91
N HIS A 146 -2.71 -1.86 -18.58
CA HIS A 146 -3.00 -0.69 -17.73
C HIS A 146 -2.10 0.52 -18.06
N GLU A 147 -0.88 0.25 -18.51
CA GLU A 147 0.08 1.23 -19.00
C GLU A 147 -0.37 1.97 -20.27
N GLU A 148 -1.01 1.27 -21.21
CA GLU A 148 -1.50 1.84 -22.47
C GLU A 148 -2.63 2.85 -22.22
N LYS A 149 -3.52 2.54 -21.25
CA LYS A 149 -4.54 3.48 -20.80
C LYS A 149 -3.89 4.75 -20.25
N PHE A 150 -2.86 4.61 -19.41
CA PHE A 150 -2.13 5.76 -18.88
C PHE A 150 -1.41 6.57 -19.96
N ARG A 151 -0.82 5.95 -21.00
CA ARG A 151 -0.24 6.69 -22.14
C ARG A 151 -1.28 7.61 -22.79
N VAL A 152 -2.45 7.07 -23.13
CA VAL A 152 -3.53 7.82 -23.78
C VAL A 152 -4.03 8.99 -22.94
N TYR A 153 -4.16 8.80 -21.62
CA TYR A 153 -4.55 9.89 -20.70
C TYR A 153 -3.40 10.87 -20.42
N ASN A 154 -2.15 10.43 -20.50
CA ASN A 154 -0.97 11.27 -20.31
C ASN A 154 -0.85 12.30 -21.44
N ASP A 155 -1.12 11.91 -22.69
CA ASP A 155 -1.12 12.85 -23.81
C ASP A 155 -2.21 13.92 -23.63
N ALA A 156 -3.41 13.50 -23.21
CA ALA A 156 -4.49 14.43 -22.89
C ALA A 156 -4.14 15.35 -21.69
N LEU A 157 -3.38 14.86 -20.72
CA LEU A 157 -2.90 15.64 -19.57
C LEU A 157 -1.88 16.71 -19.99
N VAL A 158 -0.92 16.36 -20.84
CA VAL A 158 0.06 17.31 -21.38
C VAL A 158 -0.65 18.38 -22.19
N HIS A 159 -1.59 18.00 -23.06
CA HIS A 159 -2.39 18.97 -23.79
C HIS A 159 -3.25 19.86 -22.87
N ALA A 160 -3.91 19.27 -21.87
CA ALA A 160 -4.75 20.00 -20.93
C ALA A 160 -3.98 21.06 -20.13
N ALA A 161 -2.69 20.84 -19.88
CA ALA A 161 -1.83 21.77 -19.16
C ALA A 161 -1.59 23.10 -19.88
N THR A 162 -1.62 23.10 -21.22
CA THR A 162 -1.40 24.31 -22.04
C THR A 162 -2.67 24.79 -22.74
N CYS A 163 -3.73 23.98 -22.77
CA CYS A 163 -4.98 24.30 -23.44
C CYS A 163 -5.78 25.35 -22.65
N GLN A 164 -6.20 26.43 -23.32
CA GLN A 164 -7.04 27.49 -22.71
C GLN A 164 -8.53 27.38 -23.09
N GLU A 165 -8.87 26.50 -24.03
CA GLU A 165 -10.25 26.33 -24.48
C GLU A 165 -11.13 25.68 -23.41
N SER A 166 -12.33 26.22 -23.23
CA SER A 166 -13.35 25.69 -22.31
C SER A 166 -14.07 24.46 -22.86
N LYS A 167 -14.24 24.38 -24.20
CA LYS A 167 -14.85 23.27 -24.94
C LYS A 167 -13.87 22.72 -25.99
N CYS A 168 -12.79 22.11 -25.51
CA CYS A 168 -11.79 21.51 -26.38
C CYS A 168 -12.17 20.06 -26.75
N GLU A 169 -12.31 19.78 -28.05
CA GLU A 169 -12.61 18.43 -28.57
C GLU A 169 -11.35 17.56 -28.75
N ALA A 170 -10.15 18.11 -28.50
CA ALA A 170 -8.90 17.38 -28.62
C ALA A 170 -8.86 16.12 -27.72
N HIS A 171 -8.15 15.10 -28.19
CA HIS A 171 -8.05 13.79 -27.54
C HIS A 171 -9.41 13.12 -27.26
N ASN A 172 -10.37 13.24 -28.18
CA ASN A 172 -11.73 12.69 -28.05
C ASN A 172 -12.50 13.29 -26.84
N GLY A 173 -12.41 14.61 -26.66
CA GLY A 173 -13.04 15.32 -25.54
C GLY A 173 -12.46 14.99 -24.15
N ARG A 174 -11.32 14.29 -24.08
CA ARG A 174 -10.67 13.95 -22.80
C ARG A 174 -10.00 15.15 -22.13
N CYS A 175 -9.60 16.16 -22.90
CA CYS A 175 -9.00 17.39 -22.38
C CYS A 175 -9.85 18.00 -21.25
N HIS A 176 -11.15 18.18 -21.49
CA HIS A 176 -12.08 18.74 -20.50
C HIS A 176 -12.19 17.87 -19.23
N LYS A 177 -12.27 16.55 -19.39
CA LYS A 177 -12.33 15.60 -18.25
C LYS A 177 -11.07 15.66 -17.39
N VAL A 178 -9.90 15.76 -18.03
CA VAL A 178 -8.62 15.87 -17.31
C VAL A 178 -8.52 17.21 -16.58
N LYS A 179 -8.88 18.33 -17.22
CA LYS A 179 -8.94 19.65 -16.57
C LYS A 179 -9.84 19.62 -15.32
N ALA A 180 -11.07 19.12 -15.45
CA ALA A 180 -11.99 19.01 -14.33
C ALA A 180 -11.44 18.13 -13.18
N SER A 181 -10.73 17.06 -13.52
CA SER A 181 -10.09 16.17 -12.53
C SER A 181 -8.93 16.87 -11.80
N ILE A 182 -8.13 17.68 -12.50
CA ILE A 182 -7.05 18.49 -11.90
C ILE A 182 -7.65 19.57 -11.00
N ASP A 183 -8.69 20.27 -11.45
CA ASP A 183 -9.35 21.31 -10.65
C ASP A 183 -9.93 20.72 -9.36
N HIS A 184 -10.60 19.56 -9.47
CA HIS A 184 -11.06 18.82 -8.31
C HIS A 184 -9.90 18.43 -7.39
N PHE A 185 -8.80 17.91 -7.94
CA PHE A 185 -7.62 17.51 -7.18
C PHE A 185 -7.03 18.68 -6.37
N VAL A 186 -6.86 19.83 -7.01
CA VAL A 186 -6.31 21.03 -6.36
C VAL A 186 -7.24 21.52 -5.25
N ARG A 187 -8.56 21.48 -5.46
CA ARG A 187 -9.55 21.93 -4.46
C ARG A 187 -9.74 20.93 -3.32
N CYS A 188 -9.76 19.64 -3.62
CA CYS A 188 -10.01 18.58 -2.64
C CYS A 188 -8.76 18.26 -1.82
N TYR A 189 -7.62 18.04 -2.48
CA TYR A 189 -6.37 17.64 -1.85
C TYR A 189 -5.45 18.81 -1.49
N GLY A 190 -5.51 19.93 -2.21
CA GLY A 190 -4.66 21.10 -1.95
C GLY A 190 -4.65 21.57 -0.49
N PRO A 191 -5.81 21.73 0.17
CA PRO A 191 -5.87 22.09 1.60
C PRO A 191 -5.29 21.01 2.53
N ARG A 192 -5.39 19.73 2.14
CA ARG A 192 -4.99 18.57 2.96
C ARG A 192 -3.53 18.16 2.77
N ARG A 193 -2.84 18.69 1.76
CA ARG A 193 -1.47 18.28 1.37
C ARG A 193 -0.41 18.35 2.47
N LYS A 194 -0.62 19.20 3.48
CA LYS A 194 0.31 19.39 4.62
C LYS A 194 0.00 18.49 5.81
N VAL A 195 -1.20 17.90 5.85
CA VAL A 195 -1.76 17.25 7.05
C VAL A 195 -1.96 15.75 6.83
N SER A 196 -2.26 15.33 5.60
CA SER A 196 -2.53 13.93 5.28
C SER A 196 -1.83 13.49 3.99
N PRO A 197 -1.16 12.31 3.99
CA PRO A 197 -0.75 11.65 2.76
C PRO A 197 -1.95 11.44 1.82
N ILE A 198 -1.71 11.53 0.52
CA ILE A 198 -2.76 11.36 -0.49
C ILE A 198 -3.40 9.97 -0.49
N GLU A 199 -2.67 8.99 0.01
CA GLU A 199 -3.11 7.61 0.26
C GLU A 199 -4.24 7.54 1.30
N ARG A 200 -4.43 8.62 2.09
CA ARG A 200 -5.53 8.79 3.04
C ARG A 200 -6.67 9.66 2.50
N CYS A 201 -6.59 10.07 1.22
CA CYS A 201 -7.68 10.77 0.57
C CYS A 201 -8.77 9.74 0.20
N VAL A 202 -9.92 9.84 0.86
CA VAL A 202 -11.10 8.98 0.60
C VAL A 202 -11.69 9.24 -0.81
N CYS A 203 -11.24 10.28 -1.50
CA CYS A 203 -11.74 10.62 -2.81
C CYS A 203 -11.14 9.74 -3.91
N GLU A 204 -11.98 8.88 -4.51
CA GLU A 204 -11.59 8.03 -5.64
C GLU A 204 -11.07 8.82 -6.86
N MET A 205 -11.64 10.01 -7.12
CA MET A 205 -11.21 10.87 -8.23
C MET A 205 -9.78 11.37 -8.02
N CYS A 206 -9.42 11.71 -6.77
CA CYS A 206 -8.08 12.16 -6.42
C CYS A 206 -7.05 11.03 -6.58
N SER A 207 -7.41 9.79 -6.24
CA SER A 207 -6.52 8.63 -6.40
C SER A 207 -6.22 8.35 -7.89
N LYS A 208 -7.24 8.46 -8.76
CA LYS A 208 -7.09 8.26 -10.22
C LYS A 208 -6.17 9.30 -10.85
N ILE A 209 -6.42 10.58 -10.61
CA ILE A 209 -5.59 11.66 -11.17
C ILE A 209 -4.18 11.68 -10.58
N TRP A 210 -4.01 11.30 -9.30
CA TRP A 210 -2.70 11.15 -8.70
C TRP A 210 -1.85 10.06 -9.37
N GLY A 211 -2.45 8.91 -9.68
CA GLY A 211 -1.79 7.84 -10.44
C GLY A 211 -1.30 8.33 -11.80
N LEU A 212 -2.14 9.08 -12.52
CA LEU A 212 -1.79 9.67 -13.81
C LEU A 212 -0.65 10.72 -13.69
N LEU A 213 -0.70 11.59 -12.68
CA LEU A 213 0.37 12.57 -12.41
C LEU A 213 1.71 11.88 -12.08
N CYS A 214 1.67 10.80 -11.28
CA CYS A 214 2.86 10.00 -10.98
C CYS A 214 3.39 9.28 -12.21
N PHE A 215 2.51 8.77 -13.08
CA PHE A 215 2.90 8.17 -14.35
C PHE A 215 3.60 9.21 -15.24
N HIS A 216 2.99 10.39 -15.42
CA HIS A 216 3.59 11.50 -16.15
C HIS A 216 4.97 11.85 -15.60
N ALA A 217 5.11 12.05 -14.28
CA ALA A 217 6.39 12.40 -13.68
C ALA A 217 7.48 11.34 -13.88
N LYS A 218 7.12 10.05 -14.01
CA LYS A 218 8.06 8.96 -14.31
C LYS A 218 8.50 8.95 -15.78
N THR A 219 7.63 9.34 -16.70
CA THR A 219 7.86 9.30 -18.15
C THR A 219 8.17 10.68 -18.75
N CYS A 220 8.14 11.73 -17.93
CA CYS A 220 8.40 13.10 -18.33
C CYS A 220 9.83 13.26 -18.85
N GLN A 221 9.95 13.83 -20.05
CA GLN A 221 11.22 14.05 -20.74
C GLN A 221 11.77 15.46 -20.52
N THR A 222 11.07 16.32 -19.77
CA THR A 222 11.56 17.67 -19.46
C THR A 222 12.91 17.59 -18.77
N PRO A 223 13.95 18.33 -19.20
CA PRO A 223 15.27 18.25 -18.57
C PRO A 223 15.23 18.65 -17.08
N PRO A 224 16.17 18.15 -16.25
CA PRO A 224 16.37 18.69 -14.91
C PRO A 224 16.60 20.20 -14.94
N GLY A 225 16.00 20.94 -14.01
CA GLY A 225 16.10 22.41 -13.96
C GLY A 225 15.15 23.17 -14.88
N HIS A 226 14.37 22.48 -15.72
CA HIS A 226 13.29 23.08 -16.52
C HIS A 226 11.93 22.72 -15.93
N GLN A 227 10.99 23.66 -15.99
CA GLN A 227 9.63 23.47 -15.48
C GLN A 227 8.76 22.73 -16.49
N CYS A 228 8.05 21.71 -16.03
CA CYS A 228 7.04 21.04 -16.82
C CYS A 228 5.71 21.81 -16.76
N GLY A 229 4.99 21.92 -17.88
CA GLY A 229 3.67 22.55 -17.90
C GLY A 229 2.62 21.81 -17.08
N VAL A 230 2.81 20.51 -16.82
CA VAL A 230 1.86 19.69 -16.06
C VAL A 230 1.97 19.99 -14.56
N SER A 231 0.84 20.36 -13.95
CA SER A 231 0.71 20.62 -12.52
C SER A 231 1.30 19.49 -11.67
N GLN A 232 2.07 19.85 -10.64
CA GLN A 232 2.75 18.91 -9.70
C GLN A 232 3.84 18.01 -10.31
N CYS A 233 4.12 18.07 -11.62
CA CYS A 233 5.11 17.22 -12.25
C CYS A 233 6.51 17.43 -11.65
N ASP A 234 6.98 18.68 -11.57
CA ASP A 234 8.33 18.98 -11.06
C ASP A 234 8.52 18.51 -9.61
N TYR A 235 7.52 18.78 -8.75
CA TYR A 235 7.51 18.29 -7.38
C TYR A 235 7.57 16.77 -7.29
N LEU A 236 6.78 16.07 -8.12
CA LEU A 236 6.75 14.62 -8.16
C LEU A 236 8.06 14.04 -8.68
N ARG A 237 8.66 14.63 -9.72
CA ARG A 237 9.96 14.23 -10.26
C ARG A 237 11.05 14.33 -9.20
N ASP A 238 11.11 15.45 -8.49
CA ASP A 238 12.05 15.66 -7.39
C ASP A 238 11.83 14.66 -6.25
N LYS A 239 10.56 14.41 -5.90
CA LYS A 239 10.23 13.44 -4.85
C LYS A 239 10.61 12.02 -5.25
N ILE A 240 10.38 11.63 -6.51
CA ILE A 240 10.79 10.32 -7.06
C ILE A 240 12.31 10.21 -7.08
N ALA A 241 13.03 11.26 -7.50
CA ALA A 241 14.49 11.28 -7.54
C ALA A 241 15.10 11.14 -6.14
N ARG A 242 14.64 11.95 -5.17
CA ARG A 242 15.07 11.86 -3.77
C ARG A 242 14.81 10.48 -3.18
N LYS A 243 13.65 9.89 -3.49
CA LYS A 243 13.37 8.54 -3.03
C LYS A 243 14.33 7.52 -3.64
N ARG A 244 14.54 7.54 -4.95
CA ARG A 244 15.47 6.61 -5.63
C ARG A 244 16.88 6.68 -5.04
N GLU A 245 17.32 7.88 -4.69
CA GLU A 245 18.62 8.07 -4.03
C GLU A 245 18.64 7.49 -2.62
N ASN A 246 17.59 7.75 -1.82
CA ASN A 246 17.48 7.17 -0.49
C ASN A 246 17.43 5.63 -0.54
N ASP A 247 16.61 5.06 -1.42
CA ASP A 247 16.48 3.61 -1.62
C ASP A 247 17.84 3.00 -2.02
N ARG A 248 18.63 3.70 -2.86
CA ARG A 248 19.99 3.27 -3.24
C ARG A 248 20.94 3.28 -2.05
N ARG A 249 20.91 4.34 -1.23
CA ARG A 249 21.74 4.46 -0.02
C ARG A 249 21.39 3.38 0.99
N GLU A 250 20.11 3.18 1.28
CA GLU A 250 19.64 2.11 2.18
C GLU A 250 20.11 0.73 1.70
N LEU A 251 20.03 0.46 0.39
CA LEU A 251 20.52 -0.78 -0.19
C LEU A 251 22.04 -0.94 -0.05
N GLN A 252 22.81 0.13 -0.26
CA GLN A 252 24.26 0.12 -0.06
C GLN A 252 24.64 -0.13 1.40
N GLU A 253 23.97 0.52 2.35
CA GLU A 253 24.17 0.30 3.78
C GLU A 253 23.82 -1.13 4.21
N ALA A 254 22.70 -1.68 3.71
CA ALA A 254 22.32 -3.06 3.97
C ALA A 254 23.36 -4.04 3.43
N LYS A 255 23.86 -3.82 2.21
CA LYS A 255 24.95 -4.63 1.62
C LYS A 255 26.22 -4.55 2.46
N ALA A 256 26.63 -3.36 2.88
CA ALA A 256 27.81 -3.19 3.72
C ALA A 256 27.66 -3.91 5.08
N LYS A 257 26.50 -3.82 5.72
CA LYS A 257 26.22 -4.52 6.99
C LYS A 257 26.26 -6.04 6.83
N ILE A 258 25.74 -6.57 5.73
CA ILE A 258 25.81 -8.01 5.44
C ILE A 258 27.26 -8.43 5.18
N GLN A 259 28.01 -7.63 4.41
CA GLN A 259 29.41 -7.91 4.08
C GLN A 259 30.28 -7.99 5.35
N VAL A 260 30.16 -7.00 6.24
CA VAL A 260 30.90 -7.00 7.52
C VAL A 260 30.56 -8.23 8.35
N LYS A 261 29.27 -8.54 8.51
CA LYS A 261 28.85 -9.76 9.23
C LYS A 261 29.40 -11.03 8.61
N PHE A 262 29.45 -11.10 7.28
CA PHE A 262 29.97 -12.27 6.57
C PHE A 262 31.47 -12.44 6.82
N GLU A 263 32.25 -11.36 6.84
CA GLU A 263 33.69 -11.37 7.13
C GLU A 263 33.99 -11.75 8.60
N GLU A 264 33.15 -11.33 9.55
CA GLU A 264 33.26 -11.67 10.97
C GLU A 264 32.92 -13.14 11.28
N TRP A 265 32.18 -13.82 10.42
CA TRP A 265 31.77 -15.21 10.66
C TRP A 265 32.94 -16.19 10.53
N PRO A 266 32.96 -17.28 11.34
CA PRO A 266 33.86 -18.39 11.09
C PRO A 266 33.70 -18.96 9.67
N VAL A 267 34.78 -19.52 9.11
CA VAL A 267 34.82 -20.01 7.72
C VAL A 267 33.73 -21.06 7.49
N GLU A 268 33.51 -21.94 8.45
CA GLU A 268 32.53 -23.02 8.40
C GLU A 268 31.10 -22.47 8.26
N ARG A 269 30.79 -21.40 9.01
CA ARG A 269 29.49 -20.72 8.94
C ARG A 269 29.28 -20.02 7.60
N ARG A 270 30.32 -19.40 7.05
CA ARG A 270 30.26 -18.79 5.70
C ARG A 270 29.97 -19.84 4.63
N ILE A 271 30.67 -20.98 4.66
CA ILE A 271 30.47 -22.07 3.71
C ILE A 271 29.03 -22.60 3.80
N ALA A 272 28.54 -22.86 5.01
CA ALA A 272 27.16 -23.31 5.23
C ALA A 272 26.12 -22.30 4.72
N GLN A 273 26.33 -21.00 4.91
CA GLN A 273 25.42 -19.97 4.38
C GLN A 273 25.43 -19.93 2.85
N VAL A 274 26.61 -19.99 2.22
CA VAL A 274 26.74 -19.99 0.75
C VAL A 274 26.08 -21.25 0.15
N GLU A 275 26.22 -22.39 0.79
CA GLU A 275 25.56 -23.63 0.37
C GLU A 275 24.04 -23.55 0.50
N ALA A 276 23.53 -22.99 1.60
CA ALA A 276 22.10 -22.75 1.80
C ALA A 276 21.54 -21.77 0.76
N ASP A 277 22.21 -20.65 0.52
CA ASP A 277 21.82 -19.65 -0.49
C ASP A 277 21.82 -20.28 -1.89
N ARG A 278 22.82 -21.11 -2.21
CA ARG A 278 22.88 -21.86 -3.47
C ARG A 278 21.68 -22.79 -3.62
N GLN A 279 21.32 -23.54 -2.58
CA GLN A 279 20.13 -24.41 -2.61
C GLN A 279 18.84 -23.59 -2.81
N GLN A 280 18.72 -22.46 -2.13
CA GLN A 280 17.57 -21.57 -2.27
C GLN A 280 17.42 -21.02 -3.69
N VAL A 281 18.52 -20.59 -4.32
CA VAL A 281 18.52 -20.12 -5.71
C VAL A 281 18.12 -21.24 -6.68
N LEU A 282 18.64 -22.46 -6.48
CA LEU A 282 18.27 -23.61 -7.30
C LEU A 282 16.79 -23.95 -7.17
N GLN A 283 16.24 -23.89 -5.96
CA GLN A 283 14.80 -24.09 -5.72
C GLN A 283 13.97 -23.02 -6.43
N LEU A 284 14.34 -21.75 -6.32
CA LEU A 284 13.65 -20.66 -7.00
C LEU A 284 13.66 -20.84 -8.53
N ILE A 285 14.78 -21.27 -9.10
CA ILE A 285 14.88 -21.57 -10.54
C ILE A 285 13.94 -22.72 -10.92
N ALA A 286 13.85 -23.77 -10.10
CA ALA A 286 12.95 -24.89 -10.33
C ALA A 286 11.48 -24.43 -10.31
N ASP A 287 11.10 -23.60 -9.35
CA ASP A 287 9.75 -23.07 -9.20
C ASP A 287 9.35 -22.19 -10.39
N ILE A 288 10.26 -21.33 -10.85
CA ILE A 288 10.04 -20.48 -12.05
C ILE A 288 9.82 -21.37 -13.29
N ARG A 289 10.62 -22.42 -13.46
CA ARG A 289 10.48 -23.35 -14.60
C ARG A 289 9.15 -24.10 -14.53
N ALA A 290 8.78 -24.60 -13.36
CA ALA A 290 7.51 -25.28 -13.14
C ALA A 290 6.31 -24.34 -13.38
N GLY A 291 6.40 -23.09 -12.92
CA GLY A 291 5.40 -22.06 -13.19
C GLY A 291 5.24 -21.77 -14.68
N LYS A 292 6.34 -21.59 -15.42
CA LYS A 292 6.31 -21.40 -16.87
C LYS A 292 5.79 -22.62 -17.64
N ALA A 293 6.00 -23.83 -17.13
CA ALA A 293 5.44 -25.05 -17.71
C ALA A 293 3.92 -25.10 -17.52
N ARG A 294 3.43 -24.85 -16.29
CA ARG A 294 1.99 -24.76 -15.98
C ARG A 294 1.30 -23.69 -16.81
N GLN A 295 1.91 -22.51 -16.95
CA GLN A 295 1.34 -21.41 -17.75
C GLN A 295 1.26 -21.78 -19.23
N ARG A 296 2.27 -22.46 -19.80
CA ARG A 296 2.22 -22.95 -21.18
C ARG A 296 1.15 -24.02 -21.40
N GLN A 297 0.99 -24.93 -20.43
CA GLN A 297 -0.07 -25.96 -20.47
C GLN A 297 -1.47 -25.33 -20.42
N LEU A 298 -1.69 -24.33 -19.56
CA LEU A 298 -2.95 -23.60 -19.49
C LEU A 298 -3.27 -22.88 -20.80
N LEU A 299 -2.29 -22.19 -21.39
CA LEU A 299 -2.47 -21.53 -22.69
C LEU A 299 -2.80 -22.52 -23.82
N HIS A 300 -2.17 -23.70 -23.82
CA HIS A 300 -2.43 -24.74 -24.81
C HIS A 300 -3.82 -25.38 -24.63
N ALA A 301 -4.25 -25.62 -23.38
CA ALA A 301 -5.59 -26.11 -23.07
C ALA A 301 -6.69 -25.11 -23.43
N GLN A 302 -6.42 -23.80 -23.31
CA GLN A 302 -7.35 -22.74 -23.67
C GLN A 302 -7.50 -22.57 -25.19
N GLN A 303 -6.46 -22.89 -25.97
CA GLN A 303 -6.51 -22.90 -27.44
C GLN A 303 -7.20 -24.13 -28.05
N GLN A 304 -7.30 -25.24 -27.29
CA GLN A 304 -7.88 -26.49 -27.75
C GLN A 304 -9.36 -26.68 -27.41
N GLN A 305 -10.05 -25.68 -26.82
CA GLN A 305 -11.50 -25.75 -26.69
C GLN A 305 -12.14 -25.64 -28.08
N PRO A 306 -12.78 -26.71 -28.60
CA PRO A 306 -13.53 -26.61 -29.84
C PRO A 306 -14.76 -25.77 -29.54
N MET A 307 -14.98 -24.73 -30.35
CA MET A 307 -16.28 -24.09 -30.51
C MET A 307 -17.35 -25.16 -30.80
N MET A 308 -18.00 -25.62 -29.75
CA MET A 308 -19.19 -26.45 -29.82
C MET A 308 -20.31 -25.57 -30.38
N SER A 309 -20.44 -25.65 -31.70
CA SER A 309 -21.68 -25.59 -32.49
C SER A 309 -22.90 -25.05 -31.74
N MET A 310 -23.18 -23.75 -31.93
CA MET A 310 -24.54 -23.23 -31.79
C MET A 310 -25.31 -23.71 -33.03
N SER A 311 -26.10 -24.76 -32.85
CA SER A 311 -27.21 -25.15 -33.73
C SER A 311 -28.51 -24.79 -33.05
#